data_AF-A0A9J5W4Y1-F1
#
_entry.id   AF-A0A9J5W4Y1-F1
#
_cell.length_a   1.000
_cell.length_b   1.000
_cell.length_c   1.000
_cell.angle_alpha   90.00
_cell.angle_beta   90.00
_cell.angle_gamma   90.00
#
_symmetry.space_group_name_H-M   'P 1'
#
loop_
_entity.id
_entity.type
_entity.pdbx_description
1 polymer ?
#
loop_
_entity_poly.entity_id
_entity_poly.type
_entity_poly.pdbx_seq_one_letter_code
_entity_poly.pdbx_strand_id
1 'polypeptide(L)'
;MAHMKFMNNTYLSVRNRKSLLYKRVTSLFKKAQKLSNLCDVQIGITIFSSDEVLLWPSETEAREKVQWYLSLPEFQRMNHLVLNETLLIKIVKDREERIKKLEQKYEDKKMELLFNEILEGKSTHELDAEELKGLIN
;
A
#
# COMPACT_ATOMS: atom_id res chain seq x y z
N MET A 1 -10.54 -2.10 -20.61
CA MET A 1 -9.07 -1.95 -20.67
C MET A 1 -8.50 -2.41 -19.33
N ALA A 2 -7.84 -3.57 -19.30
CA ALA A 2 -7.30 -4.14 -18.07
C ALA A 2 -6.16 -3.26 -17.52
N HIS A 3 -6.25 -2.87 -16.25
CA HIS A 3 -5.12 -2.32 -15.51
C HIS A 3 -4.10 -3.45 -15.30
N MET A 4 -3.16 -3.57 -16.24
CA MET A 4 -2.04 -4.48 -16.11
C MET A 4 -1.18 -4.00 -14.95
N LYS A 5 -1.35 -4.67 -13.81
CA LYS A 5 -0.55 -4.49 -12.59
C LYS A 5 0.88 -4.84 -12.98
N PHE A 6 1.74 -3.82 -13.18
CA PHE A 6 3.11 -4.03 -13.65
C PHE A 6 3.82 -5.04 -12.73
N MET A 7 4.14 -6.21 -13.30
CA MET A 7 4.99 -7.24 -12.72
C MET A 7 6.39 -6.70 -12.45
N ASN A 8 7.10 -7.36 -11.53
CA ASN A 8 8.49 -7.10 -11.16
C ASN A 8 9.36 -6.73 -12.36
N ASN A 9 9.96 -5.54 -12.27
CA ASN A 9 10.69 -4.86 -13.35
C ASN A 9 12.09 -5.47 -13.63
N THR A 10 12.41 -6.58 -12.96
CA THR A 10 13.72 -7.22 -12.92
C THR A 10 14.15 -7.79 -14.27
N TYR A 11 13.18 -8.09 -15.15
CA TYR A 11 13.42 -8.66 -16.49
C TYR A 11 13.55 -7.61 -17.61
N LEU A 12 13.53 -6.31 -17.29
CA LEU A 12 13.70 -5.26 -18.29
C LEU A 12 15.19 -5.02 -18.64
N SER A 13 15.44 -4.73 -19.91
CA SER A 13 16.75 -4.25 -20.38
C SER A 13 17.17 -2.97 -19.63
N VAL A 14 18.48 -2.73 -19.52
CA VAL A 14 19.05 -1.53 -18.85
C VAL A 14 18.40 -0.24 -19.39
N ARG A 15 18.29 -0.12 -20.72
CA ARG A 15 17.66 1.04 -21.39
C ARG A 15 16.20 1.22 -20.99
N ASN A 16 15.43 0.14 -20.96
CA ASN A 16 14.01 0.19 -20.59
C ASN A 16 13.84 0.52 -19.11
N ARG A 17 14.70 -0.01 -18.23
CA ARG A 17 14.72 0.37 -16.80
C ARG A 17 15.00 1.85 -16.62
N LYS A 18 16.01 2.39 -17.31
CA LYS A 18 16.37 3.82 -17.25
C LYS A 18 15.25 4.72 -17.76
N SER A 19 14.65 4.40 -18.91
CA SER A 19 13.50 5.15 -19.43
C SER A 19 12.31 5.14 -18.46
N LEU A 20 12.00 3.97 -17.87
CA LEU A 20 10.90 3.87 -16.91
C LEU A 20 11.20 4.63 -15.62
N LEU A 21 12.45 4.60 -15.14
CA LEU A 21 12.88 5.39 -13.99
C LEU A 21 12.60 6.88 -14.24
N TYR A 22 13.10 7.46 -15.33
CA TYR A 22 12.86 8.88 -15.63
C TYR A 22 11.37 9.22 -15.75
N LYS A 23 10.57 8.35 -16.39
CA LYS A 23 9.10 8.55 -16.46
C LYS A 23 8.46 8.58 -15.07
N ARG A 24 8.84 7.64 -14.19
CA ARG A 24 8.33 7.57 -12.81
C ARG A 24 8.80 8.76 -11.98
N VAL A 25 10.09 9.11 -12.04
CA VAL A 25 10.67 10.25 -11.31
C VAL A 25 10.03 11.57 -11.75
N THR A 26 9.88 11.79 -13.06
CA THR A 26 9.17 12.96 -13.59
C THR A 26 7.74 13.03 -13.07
N SER A 27 7.02 11.90 -13.05
CA SER A 27 5.66 11.85 -12.51
C SER A 27 5.62 12.11 -11.00
N LEU A 28 6.62 11.64 -10.25
CA LEU A 28 6.77 11.86 -8.82
C LEU A 28 7.01 13.33 -8.51
N PHE A 29 7.94 14.00 -9.21
CA PHE A 29 8.22 15.42 -9.04
C PHE A 29 7.00 16.29 -9.35
N LYS A 30 6.23 15.97 -10.41
CA LYS A 30 4.97 16.66 -10.70
C LYS A 30 3.95 16.52 -9.57
N LYS A 31 3.85 15.34 -8.94
CA LYS A 31 2.98 15.12 -7.78
C LYS A 31 3.49 15.84 -6.54
N ALA A 32 4.80 15.84 -6.31
CA ALA A 32 5.44 16.55 -5.22
C ALA A 32 5.18 18.07 -5.30
N GLN A 33 5.34 18.66 -6.50
CA GLN A 33 5.03 20.07 -6.73
C GLN A 33 3.56 20.39 -6.42
N LYS A 34 2.63 19.56 -6.91
CA LYS A 34 1.20 19.76 -6.63
C LYS A 34 0.89 19.68 -5.15
N LEU A 35 1.47 18.70 -4.45
CA LEU A 35 1.28 18.53 -3.01
C LEU A 35 1.85 19.71 -2.23
N SER A 36 3.06 20.15 -2.58
CA SER A 36 3.70 21.32 -1.98
C SER A 36 2.82 22.57 -2.14
N ASN A 37 2.29 22.81 -3.36
CA ASN A 37 1.45 23.98 -3.62
C ASN A 37 0.07 23.91 -2.94
N LEU A 38 -0.57 22.74 -2.91
CA LEU A 38 -1.93 22.60 -2.37
C LEU A 38 -1.95 22.61 -0.84
N CYS A 39 -0.90 22.11 -0.20
CA CYS A 39 -0.85 21.96 1.24
C CYS A 39 0.10 22.94 1.93
N ASP A 40 0.78 23.80 1.17
CA ASP A 40 1.81 24.73 1.66
C ASP A 40 2.88 24.03 2.51
N VAL A 41 3.43 22.93 1.96
CA VAL A 41 4.44 22.10 2.64
C VAL A 41 5.76 22.09 1.88
N GLN A 42 6.87 22.09 2.61
CA GLN A 42 8.20 21.92 2.05
C GLN A 42 8.47 20.45 1.76
N ILE A 43 8.86 20.14 0.52
CA ILE A 43 9.19 18.77 0.09
C ILE A 43 10.56 18.77 -0.59
N GLY A 44 11.41 17.83 -0.19
CA GLY A 44 12.68 17.52 -0.84
C GLY A 44 12.74 16.04 -1.18
N ILE A 45 13.26 15.69 -2.36
CA ILE A 45 13.35 14.30 -2.82
C ILE A 45 14.77 14.01 -3.30
N THR A 46 15.35 12.93 -2.78
CA THR A 46 16.64 12.39 -3.19
C THR A 46 16.47 10.94 -3.62
N ILE A 47 16.89 10.62 -4.85
CA ILE A 47 16.81 9.27 -5.40
C ILE A 47 18.20 8.84 -5.82
N PHE A 48 18.69 7.77 -5.21
CA PHE A 48 19.91 7.09 -5.61
C PHE A 48 19.57 6.00 -6.63
N SER A 49 20.17 6.10 -7.81
CA SER A 49 20.15 5.04 -8.81
C SER A 49 21.57 4.48 -9.00
N SER A 50 21.72 3.41 -9.77
CA SER A 50 23.03 2.80 -10.02
C SER A 50 24.02 3.75 -10.71
N ASP A 51 23.52 4.72 -11.50
CA ASP A 51 24.37 5.56 -12.36
C ASP A 51 24.38 7.04 -11.93
N GLU A 52 23.37 7.49 -11.18
CA GLU A 52 23.15 8.92 -10.89
C GLU A 52 22.32 9.14 -9.62
N VAL A 53 22.42 10.35 -9.08
CA VAL A 53 21.54 10.86 -8.01
C VAL A 53 20.60 11.89 -8.62
N LEU A 54 19.30 11.70 -8.42
CA LEU A 54 18.26 12.62 -8.88
C LEU A 54 17.72 13.41 -7.69
N LEU A 55 17.77 14.74 -7.77
CA LEU A 55 17.40 15.67 -6.71
C LEU A 55 16.26 16.59 -7.16
N TRP A 56 15.35 16.92 -6.25
CA TRP A 56 14.25 17.86 -6.50
C TRP A 56 13.88 18.62 -5.21
N PRO A 57 13.50 19.92 -5.27
CA PRO A 57 13.22 20.73 -6.48
C PRO A 57 14.42 21.12 -7.31
N SER A 58 15.45 21.65 -6.65
CA SER A 58 16.79 21.85 -7.16
C SER A 58 17.78 21.07 -6.29
N GLU A 59 19.01 20.88 -6.75
CA GLU A 59 20.04 20.24 -5.93
C GLU A 59 20.24 20.98 -4.60
N THR A 60 20.33 22.31 -4.64
CA THR A 60 20.51 23.16 -3.46
C THR A 60 19.35 23.02 -2.49
N GLU A 61 18.11 23.22 -2.96
CA GLU A 61 16.93 23.14 -2.08
C GLU A 61 16.70 21.75 -1.50
N ALA A 62 16.93 20.70 -2.29
CA ALA A 62 16.81 19.33 -1.80
C ALA A 62 17.81 19.08 -0.66
N ARG A 63 19.05 19.53 -0.85
CA ARG A 63 20.13 19.41 0.14
C ARG A 63 19.84 20.22 1.40
N GLU A 64 19.39 21.46 1.26
CA GLU A 64 19.01 22.33 2.39
C GLU A 64 17.90 21.69 3.23
N LYS A 65 16.87 21.13 2.59
CA LYS A 65 15.77 20.44 3.30
C LYS A 65 16.25 19.21 4.06
N VAL A 66 17.18 18.44 3.49
CA VAL A 66 17.79 17.29 4.17
C VAL A 66 18.65 17.76 5.35
N GLN A 67 19.47 18.79 5.17
CA GLN A 67 20.29 19.36 6.24
C GLN A 67 19.44 19.91 7.38
N TRP A 68 18.38 20.64 7.05
CA TRP A 68 17.40 21.11 8.03
C TRP A 68 16.78 19.93 8.79
N TYR A 69 16.30 18.89 8.10
CA TYR A 69 15.74 17.70 8.75
C TYR A 69 16.75 17.02 9.69
N LEU A 70 18.00 16.87 9.27
CA LEU A 70 19.06 16.26 10.08
C LEU A 70 19.46 17.13 11.29
N SER A 71 19.25 18.45 11.22
CA SER A 71 19.50 19.37 12.34
C SER A 71 18.47 19.26 13.46
N LEU A 72 17.28 18.69 13.19
CA LEU A 72 16.24 18.49 14.20
C LEU A 72 16.64 17.39 15.20
N PRO A 73 16.23 17.47 16.48
CA PRO A 73 16.41 16.39 17.45
C PRO A 73 15.85 15.04 17.00
N GLU A 74 16.48 13.94 17.42
CA GLU A 74 16.14 12.58 16.98
C GLU A 74 14.66 12.23 17.21
N PHE A 75 14.10 12.55 18.37
CA PHE A 75 12.70 12.25 18.67
C PHE A 75 11.73 12.93 17.69
N GLN A 76 12.04 14.14 17.21
CA GLN A 76 11.23 14.85 16.22
C GLN A 76 11.31 14.18 14.85
N ARG A 77 12.51 13.69 14.49
CA ARG A 77 12.73 12.95 13.24
C ARG A 77 12.02 11.60 13.24
N MET A 78 12.16 10.83 14.32
CA MET A 78 11.63 9.46 14.41
C MET A 78 10.11 9.40 14.39
N ASN A 79 9.42 10.38 14.99
CA ASN A 79 7.95 10.39 15.08
C ASN A 79 7.24 10.36 13.72
N HIS A 80 7.89 10.87 12.66
CA HIS A 80 7.31 10.97 11.32
C HIS A 80 8.12 10.22 10.25
N LEU A 81 9.15 9.48 10.65
CA LEU A 81 9.98 8.71 9.74
C LEU A 81 9.23 7.46 9.26
N VAL A 82 9.07 7.35 7.95
CA VAL A 82 8.53 6.16 7.30
C VAL A 82 9.66 5.44 6.58
N LEU A 83 9.95 4.20 6.98
CA LEU A 83 10.89 3.32 6.29
C LEU A 83 10.13 2.36 5.38
N ASN A 84 10.76 1.96 4.28
CA ASN A 84 10.13 1.02 3.33
C ASN A 84 9.77 -0.31 4.02
N GLU A 85 10.65 -0.82 4.89
CA GLU A 85 10.43 -2.08 5.61
C GLU A 85 9.20 -2.01 6.52
N THR A 86 9.11 -0.98 7.37
CA THR A 86 7.96 -0.78 8.26
C THR A 86 6.68 -0.51 7.49
N LEU A 87 6.74 0.23 6.38
CA LEU A 87 5.60 0.45 5.49
C LEU A 87 5.10 -0.86 4.86
N LEU A 88 6.01 -1.70 4.35
CA LEU A 88 5.64 -2.98 3.73
C LEU A 88 5.01 -3.94 4.74
N ILE A 89 5.59 -4.04 5.95
CA ILE A 89 5.01 -4.84 7.04
C ILE A 89 3.59 -4.36 7.36
N LYS A 90 3.39 -3.05 7.46
CA LYS A 90 2.07 -2.47 7.71
C LYS A 90 1.08 -2.81 6.58
N ILE A 91 1.48 -2.66 5.32
CA ILE A 91 0.63 -2.99 4.17
C ILE A 91 0.22 -4.47 4.16
N VAL A 92 1.14 -5.38 4.50
CA VAL A 92 0.84 -6.82 4.60
C VAL A 92 -0.18 -7.07 5.70
N LYS A 93 0.05 -6.54 6.91
CA LYS A 93 -0.89 -6.67 8.04
C LYS A 93 -2.27 -6.11 7.72
N ASP A 94 -2.34 -4.92 7.13
CA ASP A 94 -3.61 -4.30 6.72
C ASP A 94 -4.36 -5.15 5.69
N ARG A 95 -3.64 -5.88 4.82
CA ARG A 95 -4.25 -6.81 3.86
C ARG A 95 -4.72 -8.10 4.51
N GLU A 96 -3.93 -8.68 5.41
CA GLU A 96 -4.31 -9.86 6.19
C GLU A 96 -5.59 -9.59 6.99
N GLU A 97 -5.69 -8.42 7.64
CA GLU A 97 -6.89 -8.03 8.38
C GLU A 97 -8.11 -7.86 7.45
N ARG A 98 -7.92 -7.31 6.25
CA ARG A 98 -8.99 -7.22 5.25
C ARG A 98 -9.45 -8.59 4.78
N ILE A 99 -8.53 -9.54 4.58
CA ILE A 99 -8.88 -10.92 4.21
C ILE A 99 -9.71 -11.55 5.32
N LYS A 100 -9.25 -11.48 6.57
CA LYS A 100 -9.99 -12.00 7.73
C LYS A 100 -11.41 -11.44 7.83
N LYS A 101 -11.58 -10.13 7.58
CA LYS A 101 -12.91 -9.49 7.57
C LYS A 101 -13.80 -9.97 6.40
N LEU A 102 -13.21 -10.31 5.26
CA LEU A 102 -13.95 -10.84 4.12
C LEU A 102 -14.36 -12.30 4.36
N GLU A 103 -13.48 -13.10 4.95
CA GLU A 103 -13.78 -14.49 5.35
C GLU A 103 -14.92 -14.51 6.38
N GLN A 104 -14.87 -13.66 7.41
CA GLN A 104 -15.98 -13.57 8.38
C GLN A 104 -17.30 -13.20 7.71
N LYS A 105 -17.31 -12.20 6.82
CA LYS A 105 -18.53 -11.81 6.09
C LYS A 105 -19.05 -12.90 5.16
N TYR A 106 -18.15 -13.70 4.61
CA TYR A 106 -18.52 -14.83 3.77
C TYR A 106 -19.22 -15.89 4.62
N GLU A 107 -18.67 -16.24 5.79
CA GLU A 107 -19.30 -17.17 6.73
C GLU A 107 -20.66 -16.65 7.22
N ASP A 108 -20.75 -15.39 7.65
CA ASP A 108 -22.01 -14.79 8.11
C ASP A 108 -23.11 -14.90 7.03
N LYS A 109 -22.75 -14.64 5.77
CA LYS A 109 -23.69 -14.72 4.64
C LYS A 109 -24.02 -16.16 4.26
N LYS A 110 -23.06 -17.09 4.36
CA LYS A 110 -23.29 -18.52 4.19
C LYS A 110 -24.33 -19.01 5.20
N MET A 111 -24.19 -18.60 6.47
CA MET A 111 -25.12 -18.95 7.54
C MET A 111 -26.51 -18.36 7.32
N GLU A 112 -26.61 -17.10 6.88
CA GLU A 112 -27.89 -16.47 6.54
C GLU A 112 -28.64 -17.25 5.44
N LEU A 113 -27.93 -17.68 4.39
CA LEU A 113 -28.51 -18.47 3.31
C LEU A 113 -28.97 -19.85 3.80
N LEU A 114 -28.14 -20.55 4.58
CA LEU A 114 -28.49 -21.86 5.14
C LEU A 114 -29.72 -21.77 6.06
N PHE A 115 -29.82 -20.73 6.89
CA PHE A 115 -30.98 -20.52 7.75
C PHE A 115 -32.26 -20.32 6.94
N ASN A 116 -32.20 -19.52 5.87
CA ASN A 116 -33.34 -19.32 4.96
C ASN A 116 -33.76 -20.64 4.28
N GLU A 117 -32.82 -21.45 3.82
CA GLU A 117 -33.12 -22.78 3.23
C GLU A 117 -33.81 -23.72 4.23
N ILE A 118 -33.40 -23.71 5.50
CA ILE A 118 -34.05 -24.51 6.56
C ILE A 118 -35.48 -24.02 6.81
N LEU A 119 -35.71 -22.70 6.85
CA LEU A 119 -37.06 -22.12 6.97
C LEU A 119 -37.96 -22.52 5.80
N GLU A 120 -37.40 -22.68 4.60
CA GLU A 120 -38.10 -23.16 3.40
C GLU A 120 -38.33 -24.69 3.40
N GLY A 121 -37.87 -25.40 4.44
CA GLY A 121 -38.16 -26.83 4.66
C GLY A 121 -37.00 -27.78 4.37
N LYS A 122 -35.77 -27.27 4.16
CA LYS A 122 -34.58 -28.11 4.02
C LYS A 122 -34.26 -28.85 5.33
N SER A 123 -33.96 -30.14 5.21
CA SER A 123 -33.64 -31.00 6.37
C SER A 123 -32.28 -30.66 6.96
N THR A 124 -32.20 -30.51 8.29
CA THR A 124 -30.95 -30.27 9.01
C THR A 124 -30.01 -31.49 9.01
N HIS A 125 -30.48 -32.66 8.58
CA HIS A 125 -29.66 -33.87 8.44
C HIS A 125 -28.69 -33.83 7.26
N GLU A 126 -28.84 -32.86 6.35
CA GLU A 126 -28.00 -32.67 5.17
C GLU A 126 -26.81 -31.72 5.43
N LEU A 127 -26.72 -31.15 6.63
CA LEU A 127 -25.70 -30.18 7.03
C LEU A 127 -24.50 -30.87 7.70
N ASP A 128 -23.31 -30.32 7.48
CA ASP A 128 -22.10 -30.81 8.16
C ASP A 128 -21.95 -30.25 9.58
N ALA A 129 -20.96 -30.78 10.32
CA ALA A 129 -20.74 -30.40 11.72
C ALA A 129 -20.32 -28.93 11.90
N GLU A 130 -19.70 -28.30 10.91
CA GLU A 130 -19.28 -26.90 10.96
C GLU A 130 -20.46 -25.98 10.69
N GLU A 131 -21.31 -26.32 9.73
CA GLU A 131 -22.58 -25.64 9.42
C GLU A 131 -23.58 -25.74 10.58
N LEU A 132 -23.74 -26.93 11.17
CA LEU A 132 -24.59 -27.13 12.34
C LEU A 132 -24.10 -26.31 13.54
N LYS A 133 -22.79 -26.22 13.74
CA LYS A 133 -22.19 -25.40 14.80
C LYS A 133 -22.41 -23.90 14.55
N GLY A 134 -22.41 -23.47 13.29
CA GLY A 134 -22.71 -22.09 12.89
C GLY A 134 -24.17 -21.69 13.15
N LEU A 135 -25.12 -22.62 13.15
CA LEU A 135 -26.55 -22.35 13.39
C LEU A 135 -26.91 -22.18 14.87
N ILE A 136 -26.07 -22.70 15.78
CA ILE A 136 -26.35 -22.75 17.23
C ILE A 136 -25.68 -21.58 17.99
N ASN A 137 -24.64 -20.97 17.40
CA ASN A 137 -23.94 -19.82 17.99
C ASN A 137 -24.47 -18.50 17.43
#